data_AF-A0A0E3Y6X3-F1
#
_entry.id   AF-A0A0E3Y6X3-F1
#
_cell.length_a   1.000
_cell.length_b   1.000
_cell.length_c   1.000
_cell.angle_alpha   90.00
_cell.angle_beta   90.00
_cell.angle_gamma   90.00
#
_symmetry.space_group_name_H-M   'P 1'
#
loop_
_entity.id
_entity.type
_entity.pdbx_description
1 polymer ?
#
loop_
_entity_poly.entity_id
_entity_poly.type
_entity_poly.pdbx_seq_one_letter_code
_entity_poly.pdbx_strand_id
1 'polypeptide(L)'
;VIVSVQALTGEQKNRIKKYSLQCLTETNADLTLVHKGQKGEFVDDPKVKAFVFCLLKKSQIVDDDGYPRPDVIKEKLSKDIPPDVITKVLAKCNPT
;
A
#
# COMPACT_ATOMS: atom_id res chain seq x y z
N VAL A 1 11.05 -1.55 -5.32
CA VAL A 1 10.75 -0.14 -5.63
C VAL A 1 9.79 0.35 -4.56
N ILE A 2 10.24 1.21 -3.65
CA ILE A 2 9.37 1.81 -2.63
C ILE A 2 9.01 3.19 -3.17
N VAL A 3 7.73 3.42 -3.49
CA VAL A 3 7.28 4.72 -4.01
C VAL A 3 7.32 5.73 -2.86
N SER A 4 8.21 6.72 -2.98
CA SER A 4 8.37 7.75 -1.96
C SER A 4 7.11 8.59 -1.82
N VAL A 5 6.63 8.81 -0.59
CA VAL A 5 5.47 9.68 -0.29
C VAL A 5 5.62 11.08 -0.89
N GLN A 6 6.85 11.53 -1.12
CA GLN A 6 7.17 12.82 -1.75
C GLN A 6 6.61 12.94 -3.18
N ALA A 7 6.54 11.83 -3.93
CA ALA A 7 6.02 11.79 -5.30
C ALA A 7 4.49 11.95 -5.39
N LEU A 8 3.79 11.86 -4.26
CA LEU A 8 2.32 11.98 -4.23
C LEU A 8 1.86 13.45 -4.24
N THR A 9 0.76 13.70 -4.94
CA THR A 9 0.05 15.00 -4.90
C THR A 9 -0.49 15.28 -3.49
N GLY A 10 -0.78 16.54 -3.18
CA GLY A 10 -1.38 16.93 -1.90
C GLY A 10 -2.68 16.18 -1.60
N GLU A 11 -3.51 15.97 -2.64
CA GLU A 11 -4.74 15.21 -2.52
C GLU A 11 -4.50 13.73 -2.21
N GLN A 12 -3.56 13.09 -2.91
CA GLN A 12 -3.18 11.69 -2.64
C GLN A 12 -2.63 11.53 -1.21
N LYS A 13 -1.80 12.47 -0.75
CA LYS A 13 -1.29 12.52 0.63
C LYS A 13 -2.42 12.60 1.65
N ASN A 14 -3.42 13.46 1.41
CA ASN A 14 -4.56 13.60 2.32
C ASN A 14 -5.44 12.36 2.36
N ARG A 15 -5.68 11.71 1.21
CA ARG A 15 -6.42 10.43 1.14
C ARG A 15 -5.69 9.33 1.91
N ILE A 16 -4.38 9.18 1.68
CA ILE A 16 -3.57 8.18 2.40
C ILE A 16 -3.54 8.46 3.90
N LYS A 17 -3.38 9.72 4.34
CA LYS A 17 -3.46 10.09 5.76
C LYS A 17 -4.80 9.68 6.38
N LYS A 18 -5.91 9.97 5.69
CA LYS A 18 -7.26 9.59 6.15
C LYS A 18 -7.38 8.07 6.30
N TYR A 19 -6.95 7.30 5.29
CA TYR A 19 -7.02 5.84 5.36
C TYR A 19 -6.09 5.27 6.44
N SER A 20 -4.88 5.80 6.59
CA SER A 20 -3.95 5.39 7.64
C SER A 20 -4.54 5.61 9.04
N LEU A 21 -5.18 6.76 9.30
CA LEU A 21 -5.84 7.01 10.59
C LEU A 21 -6.97 6.02 10.86
N GLN A 22 -7.81 5.74 9.86
CA GLN A 22 -8.89 4.76 9.99
C GLN A 22 -8.34 3.35 10.28
N CYS A 23 -7.34 2.92 9.52
CA CYS A 23 -6.74 1.60 9.67
C CYS A 23 -5.97 1.44 10.99
N LEU A 24 -5.32 2.49 11.49
CA LEU A 24 -4.71 2.47 12.83
C LEU A 24 -5.78 2.24 13.91
N THR A 25 -6.91 2.95 13.82
CA THR A 25 -8.03 2.76 14.76
C THR A 25 -8.63 1.35 14.67
N GLU A 26 -8.81 0.81 13.46
CA GLU A 26 -9.40 -0.52 13.23
C GLU A 26 -8.49 -1.67 13.71
N THR A 27 -7.17 -1.53 13.55
CA THR A 27 -6.22 -2.64 13.77
C THR A 27 -5.43 -2.54 15.06
N ASN A 28 -5.40 -1.34 15.66
CA ASN A 28 -4.59 -1.01 16.82
C ASN A 28 -3.10 -1.38 16.63
N ALA A 29 -2.61 -1.21 15.39
CA ALA A 29 -1.22 -1.47 15.02
C ALA A 29 -0.26 -0.49 15.68
N ASP A 30 0.94 -0.96 16.02
CA ASP A 30 1.98 -0.11 16.59
C ASP A 30 2.49 0.88 15.54
N LEU A 31 2.31 2.17 15.81
CA LEU A 31 2.69 3.26 14.90
C LEU A 31 4.20 3.27 14.59
N THR A 32 5.05 2.89 15.54
CA THR A 32 6.49 2.79 15.36
C THR A 32 6.83 1.68 14.36
N LEU A 33 6.15 0.53 14.46
CA LEU A 33 6.34 -0.58 13.52
C LEU A 33 5.80 -0.24 12.12
N VAL A 34 4.68 0.48 12.04
CA VAL A 34 4.16 1.00 10.77
C VAL A 34 5.16 1.97 10.11
N HIS A 35 5.75 2.90 10.87
CA HIS A 35 6.76 3.82 10.36
C HIS A 35 8.06 3.12 9.92
N LYS A 36 8.46 2.03 10.58
CA LYS A 36 9.56 1.16 10.11
C LYS A 36 9.22 0.52 8.76
N GLY A 37 8.01 -0.03 8.62
CA GLY A 37 7.54 -0.60 7.35
C GLY A 37 7.57 0.39 6.19
N GLN A 38 7.21 1.66 6.43
CA GLN A 38 7.31 2.73 5.41
C GLN A 38 8.75 2.99 4.92
N LYS A 39 9.76 2.67 5.74
CA LYS A 39 11.18 2.76 5.40
C LYS A 39 11.73 1.48 4.75
N GLY A 40 10.90 0.44 4.60
CA GLY A 40 11.29 -0.87 4.10
C GLY A 40 11.73 -1.85 5.19
N GLU A 41 11.66 -1.46 6.47
CA GLU A 41 11.94 -2.32 7.61
C GLU A 41 10.65 -3.03 8.05
N PHE A 42 10.31 -4.13 7.38
CA PHE A 42 9.11 -4.91 7.70
C PHE A 42 9.37 -5.85 8.87
N VAL A 43 8.46 -5.81 9.84
CA VAL A 43 8.40 -6.76 10.95
C VAL A 43 7.22 -7.69 10.73
N ASP A 44 7.36 -8.95 11.14
CA ASP A 44 6.23 -9.88 11.15
C ASP A 44 5.36 -9.65 12.40
N ASP A 45 4.52 -8.61 12.33
CA ASP A 45 3.50 -8.32 13.33
C ASP A 45 2.09 -8.45 12.72
N PRO A 46 1.18 -9.23 13.33
CA PRO A 46 -0.14 -9.48 12.77
C PRO A 46 -1.01 -8.22 12.66
N LYS A 47 -0.86 -7.25 13.58
CA LYS A 47 -1.61 -5.99 13.53
C LYS A 47 -1.05 -5.07 12.46
N VAL A 48 0.27 -5.04 12.28
CA VAL A 48 0.90 -4.31 11.17
C VAL A 48 0.49 -4.90 9.82
N LYS A 49 0.44 -6.23 9.68
CA LYS A 49 -0.09 -6.89 8.47
C LYS A 49 -1.55 -6.50 8.22
N ALA A 50 -2.40 -6.54 9.25
CA ALA A 50 -3.79 -6.10 9.16
C ALA A 50 -3.91 -4.61 8.76
N PHE A 51 -3.03 -3.75 9.29
CA PHE A 51 -2.96 -2.34 8.92
C PHE A 51 -2.63 -2.16 7.43
N VAL A 52 -1.61 -2.87 6.92
CA VAL A 52 -1.24 -2.81 5.50
C VAL A 52 -2.39 -3.28 4.63
N PHE A 53 -3.02 -4.41 4.96
CA PHE A 53 -4.17 -4.92 4.24
C PHE A 53 -5.32 -3.90 4.21
N CYS A 54 -5.70 -3.34 5.36
CA CYS A 54 -6.72 -2.30 5.46
C CYS A 54 -6.40 -1.09 4.57
N LEU A 55 -5.15 -0.60 4.60
CA LEU A 55 -4.73 0.57 3.85
C LEU A 55 -4.79 0.32 2.34
N LEU A 56 -4.31 -0.85 1.89
CA LEU A 56 -4.32 -1.23 0.48
C LEU A 56 -5.76 -1.46 -0.02
N LYS A 57 -6.61 -2.07 0.79
CA LYS A 57 -8.03 -2.30 0.50
C LYS A 57 -8.79 -0.99 0.35
N LYS A 58 -8.66 -0.05 1.30
CA LYS A 58 -9.29 1.28 1.22
C LYS A 58 -8.75 2.12 0.05
N SER A 59 -7.49 1.91 -0.33
CA SER A 59 -6.86 2.53 -1.50
C SER A 59 -7.25 1.87 -2.83
N GLN A 60 -8.02 0.79 -2.77
CA GLN A 60 -8.43 -0.07 -3.86
C GLN A 60 -7.32 -0.84 -4.58
N ILE A 61 -6.13 -0.94 -3.97
CA ILE A 61 -4.97 -1.63 -4.55
C ILE A 61 -5.16 -3.16 -4.51
N VAL A 62 -5.81 -3.65 -3.46
CA VAL A 62 -6.24 -5.05 -3.32
C VAL A 62 -7.76 -5.12 -3.18
N ASP A 63 -8.35 -6.28 -3.47
CA ASP A 63 -9.76 -6.57 -3.21
C ASP A 63 -10.03 -6.99 -1.75
N ASP A 64 -11.23 -7.54 -1.49
CA ASP A 64 -11.67 -7.95 -0.16
C ASP A 64 -10.93 -9.18 0.37
N ASP A 65 -10.34 -9.99 -0.50
CA ASP A 65 -9.58 -11.20 -0.17
C ASP A 65 -8.06 -10.94 -0.15
N GLY A 66 -7.63 -9.74 -0.59
CA GLY A 66 -6.23 -9.33 -0.61
C GLY A 66 -5.53 -9.57 -1.93
N TYR A 67 -6.25 -9.94 -2.99
CA TYR A 67 -5.68 -10.07 -4.33
C TYR A 67 -5.41 -8.69 -4.93
N PRO A 68 -4.24 -8.47 -5.55
CA PRO A 68 -3.94 -7.23 -6.26
C PRO A 68 -4.96 -6.95 -7.36
N ARG A 69 -5.33 -5.68 -7.56
CA ARG A 69 -6.12 -5.21 -8.70
C ARG A 69 -5.21 -4.58 -9.76
N PRO A 70 -4.82 -5.32 -10.82
CA PRO A 70 -3.79 -4.88 -11.76
C PRO A 70 -4.11 -3.55 -12.43
N ASP A 71 -5.37 -3.33 -12.81
CA ASP A 71 -5.79 -2.13 -13.53
C ASP A 71 -5.70 -0.88 -12.65
N VAL A 72 -6.13 -0.99 -11.38
CA VAL A 72 -6.03 0.08 -10.39
C VAL A 72 -4.56 0.40 -10.07
N ILE A 73 -3.71 -0.62 -9.97
CA ILE A 73 -2.27 -0.45 -9.73
C ILE A 73 -1.61 0.28 -10.91
N LYS A 74 -1.91 -0.13 -12.15
CA LYS A 74 -1.42 0.54 -13.36
C LYS A 74 -1.87 2.00 -13.41
N GLU A 75 -3.15 2.27 -13.16
CA GLU A 75 -3.69 3.64 -13.13
C GLU A 75 -2.94 4.52 -12.13
N LYS A 76 -2.70 4.01 -10.91
CA LYS A 76 -2.05 4.78 -9.83
C LYS A 76 -0.55 4.99 -10.03
N LEU A 77 0.15 4.06 -10.68
CA LEU A 77 1.62 4.07 -10.78
C LEU A 77 2.14 4.53 -12.15
N SER A 78 1.33 4.51 -13.20
CA SER A 78 1.74 4.79 -14.59
C SER A 78 2.34 6.18 -14.82
N LYS A 79 2.07 7.14 -13.92
CA LYS A 79 2.66 8.48 -13.97
C LYS A 79 4.13 8.50 -13.59
N ASP A 80 4.55 7.62 -12.69
CA ASP A 80 5.85 7.66 -12.05
C ASP A 80 6.71 6.42 -12.36
N ILE A 81 6.08 5.34 -12.83
CA ILE A 81 6.73 4.05 -13.03
C ILE A 81 6.45 3.54 -14.46
N PRO A 82 7.48 3.10 -15.20
CA PRO A 82 7.32 2.49 -16.51
C PRO A 82 6.38 1.27 -16.51
N PRO A 83 5.54 1.08 -17.54
CA PRO A 83 4.60 -0.04 -17.61
C PRO A 83 5.22 -1.44 -17.50
N ASP A 84 6.44 -1.62 -18.03
CA ASP A 84 7.18 -2.89 -17.95
C ASP A 84 7.58 -3.23 -16.50
N VAL A 85 7.99 -2.22 -15.72
CA VAL A 85 8.31 -2.37 -14.30
C VAL A 85 7.06 -2.73 -13.51
N ILE A 86 5.94 -2.06 -13.76
CA ILE A 86 4.65 -2.37 -13.11
C ILE A 86 4.24 -3.82 -13.41
N THR A 87 4.31 -4.22 -14.68
CA THR A 87 3.93 -5.57 -15.13
C THR A 87 4.83 -6.64 -14.48
N LYS A 88 6.14 -6.40 -14.42
CA LYS A 88 7.09 -7.31 -13.79
C LYS A 88 6.86 -7.47 -12.28
N VAL A 89 6.42 -6.41 -11.59
CA VAL A 89 6.06 -6.49 -10.16
C VAL A 89 4.77 -7.28 -9.98
N LEU A 90 3.73 -6.96 -10.75
CA LEU A 90 2.44 -7.66 -10.67
C LEU A 90 2.59 -9.17 -10.91
N ALA A 91 3.40 -9.58 -11.88
CA ALA A 91 3.67 -11.00 -12.15
C ALA A 91 4.32 -11.73 -10.97
N LYS A 92 5.09 -11.03 -10.13
CA LYS A 92 5.74 -11.61 -8.93
C LYS A 92 4.84 -11.62 -7.70
N CYS A 93 3.82 -10.77 -7.68
CA CYS A 93 2.92 -10.59 -6.54
C CYS A 93 1.59 -11.34 -6.71
N ASN A 94 1.44 -12.12 -7.77
CA ASN A 94 0.24 -12.92 -8.00
C ASN A 94 0.29 -14.16 -7.10
N PRO A 95 -0.70 -14.38 -6.22
CA PRO A 95 -0.78 -15.63 -5.47
C PRO A 95 -0.94 -16.78 -6.47
N THR A 96 -0.06 -17.78 -6.30
CA THR A 96 -0.10 -19.04 -7.04
C THR A 96 -0.97 -20.03 -6.29
#